data_AF-A0A076MVW4-F1
#
_entry.id   AF-A0A076MVW4-F1
#
_cell.length_a   1.000
_cell.length_b   1.000
_cell.length_c   1.000
_cell.angle_alpha   90.00
_cell.angle_beta   90.00
_cell.angle_gamma   90.00
#
_symmetry.space_group_name_H-M   'P 1'
#
loop_
_entity.id
_entity.type
_entity.pdbx_description
1 polymer ?
#
loop_
_entity_poly.entity_id
_entity_poly.type
_entity_poly.pdbx_seq_one_letter_code
_entity_poly.pdbx_strand_id
1 'polypeptide(L)'
;MPELLEHAGPAGAFRTWVTDHLAPYMMTKRGLARALAEATAQRGTLPASAVQSIREAMEALLTAGVEAGLVRPGVDVETVMRSLLGLLHLDPEDDWRCQTADLVDLVWRGLRAD
;
A
#
# COMPACT_ATOMS: atom_id res chain seq x y z
N MET A 1 -6.55 9.34 -9.28
CA MET A 1 -7.38 8.46 -8.43
C MET A 1 -8.76 8.19 -9.06
N PRO A 2 -9.52 9.20 -9.56
CA PRO A 2 -10.83 8.97 -10.18
C PRO A 2 -10.73 8.10 -11.45
N GLU A 3 -9.76 8.39 -12.32
CA GLU A 3 -9.60 7.73 -13.62
C GLU A 3 -9.29 6.23 -13.53
N LEU A 4 -8.65 5.78 -12.44
CA LEU A 4 -8.32 4.37 -12.22
C LEU A 4 -9.54 3.55 -11.79
N LEU A 5 -10.47 4.17 -11.04
CA LEU A 5 -11.72 3.55 -10.64
C LEU A 5 -12.67 3.33 -11.83
N GLU A 6 -12.62 4.22 -12.82
CA GLU A 6 -13.47 4.14 -14.02
C GLU A 6 -13.08 3.02 -14.99
N HIS A 7 -11.80 2.63 -15.06
CA HIS A 7 -11.31 1.75 -16.14
C HIS A 7 -11.08 0.29 -15.76
N ALA A 8 -10.91 -0.05 -14.48
CA ALA A 8 -10.46 -1.39 -14.07
C ALA A 8 -11.29 -2.02 -12.94
N GLY A 9 -12.36 -1.36 -12.51
CA GLY A 9 -13.07 -1.69 -11.27
C GLY A 9 -12.17 -1.53 -10.03
N PRO A 10 -12.72 -1.66 -8.81
CA PRO A 10 -11.98 -1.33 -7.59
C PRO A 10 -10.72 -2.17 -7.37
N ALA A 11 -10.76 -3.46 -7.71
CA ALA A 11 -9.62 -4.37 -7.60
C ALA A 11 -8.51 -4.03 -8.61
N GLY A 12 -8.86 -3.70 -9.85
CA GLY A 12 -7.90 -3.28 -10.86
C GLY A 12 -7.31 -1.91 -10.55
N ALA A 13 -8.15 -0.97 -10.09
CA ALA A 13 -7.72 0.36 -9.66
C ALA A 13 -6.69 0.28 -8.52
N PHE A 14 -6.96 -0.55 -7.51
CA PHE A 14 -6.06 -0.78 -6.37
C PHE A 14 -4.74 -1.40 -6.84
N ARG A 15 -4.80 -2.47 -7.64
CA ARG A 15 -3.59 -3.14 -8.15
C ARG A 15 -2.73 -2.19 -8.98
N THR A 16 -3.33 -1.43 -9.89
CA THR A 16 -2.61 -0.47 -10.73
C THR A 16 -2.01 0.67 -9.90
N TRP A 17 -2.75 1.20 -8.92
CA TRP A 17 -2.21 2.23 -8.03
C TRP A 17 -1.02 1.75 -7.19
N VAL A 18 -1.11 0.55 -6.60
CA VAL A 18 -0.01 -0.03 -5.81
C VAL A 18 1.23 -0.28 -6.68
N THR A 19 1.04 -0.85 -7.87
CA THR A 19 2.16 -1.26 -8.75
C THR A 19 2.82 -0.08 -9.44
N ASP A 20 2.04 0.87 -9.92
CA ASP A 20 2.55 1.92 -10.82
C ASP A 20 2.89 3.21 -10.08
N HIS A 21 2.33 3.43 -8.89
CA HIS A 21 2.50 4.69 -8.16
C HIS A 21 3.17 4.47 -6.81
N LEU A 22 2.65 3.54 -6.00
CA LEU A 22 3.18 3.33 -4.65
C LEU A 22 4.55 2.62 -4.68
N ALA A 23 4.70 1.54 -5.43
CA ALA A 23 5.95 0.79 -5.49
C ALA A 23 7.13 1.62 -6.03
N PRO A 24 7.04 2.33 -7.18
CA PRO A 24 8.16 3.15 -7.69
C PRO A 24 8.49 4.32 -6.76
N TYR A 25 7.49 4.94 -6.14
CA TYR A 25 7.69 5.98 -5.13
C TYR A 25 8.45 5.44 -3.91
N MET A 26 8.07 4.26 -3.41
CA MET A 26 8.75 3.59 -2.30
C MET A 26 10.18 3.18 -2.67
N MET A 27 10.42 2.66 -3.87
CA MET A 27 11.75 2.29 -4.35
C MET A 27 12.69 3.49 -4.50
N THR A 28 12.21 4.58 -5.10
CA THR A 28 12.97 5.83 -5.26
C THR A 28 13.31 6.43 -3.89
N LYS A 29 12.36 6.38 -2.94
CA LYS A 29 12.61 6.79 -1.57
C LYS A 29 13.44 5.81 -0.75
N ARG A 30 13.61 4.55 -1.16
CA ARG A 30 14.38 3.56 -0.39
C ARG A 30 15.89 3.70 -0.56
N GLY A 31 16.36 4.16 -1.72
CA GLY A 31 17.75 4.63 -1.87
C GLY A 31 18.04 5.82 -0.93
N LEU A 32 17.07 6.73 -0.80
CA LEU A 32 17.13 7.83 0.16
C LEU A 32 16.93 7.34 1.61
N ALA A 33 16.10 6.33 1.88
CA ALA A 33 15.81 5.79 3.20
C ALA A 33 16.90 4.86 3.72
N ARG A 34 17.70 4.24 2.84
CA ARG A 34 18.92 3.50 3.19
C ARG A 34 20.07 4.46 3.48
N ALA A 35 20.27 5.48 2.63
CA ALA A 35 21.21 6.57 2.90
C ALA A 35 20.78 7.40 4.14
N LEU A 36 19.47 7.60 4.34
CA LEU A 36 18.94 8.16 5.57
C LEU A 36 19.13 7.17 6.70
N ALA A 37 18.84 5.87 6.61
CA ALA A 37 19.00 4.92 7.73
C ALA A 37 20.46 4.87 8.23
N GLU A 38 21.43 4.92 7.32
CA GLU A 38 22.85 5.07 7.63
C GLU A 38 23.16 6.44 8.27
N ALA A 39 22.44 7.51 7.89
CA ALA A 39 22.52 8.84 8.53
C ALA A 39 21.59 9.02 9.77
N THR A 40 20.64 8.12 9.98
CA THR A 40 19.48 8.21 10.91
C THR A 40 19.40 7.04 11.87
N ALA A 41 20.55 6.47 12.22
CA ALA A 41 20.83 6.17 13.63
C ALA A 41 20.54 7.37 14.57
N GLN A 42 20.22 8.56 14.02
CA GLN A 42 19.74 9.73 14.74
C GLN A 42 18.36 10.33 14.32
N ARG A 43 17.59 9.88 13.29
CA ARG A 43 16.29 10.55 12.89
C ARG A 43 15.39 9.94 11.76
N GLY A 44 15.07 8.64 11.74
CA GLY A 44 14.44 7.97 10.57
C GLY A 44 12.94 7.68 10.66
N THR A 45 12.06 8.57 10.18
CA THR A 45 10.62 8.30 9.94
C THR A 45 10.12 8.98 8.67
N LEU A 46 9.15 8.36 7.97
CA LEU A 46 8.39 9.02 6.88
C LEU A 46 7.83 10.36 7.39
N PRO A 47 7.77 11.43 6.56
CA PRO A 47 7.14 12.68 6.96
C PRO A 47 5.70 12.41 7.40
N ALA A 48 5.30 12.94 8.57
CA ALA A 48 3.97 12.69 9.13
C ALA A 48 2.83 13.03 8.14
N SER A 49 3.02 14.06 7.30
CA SER A 49 2.09 14.42 6.23
C SER A 49 1.94 13.32 5.17
N ALA A 50 3.01 12.64 4.79
CA ALA A 50 2.96 11.55 3.82
C ALA A 50 2.25 10.32 4.38
N VAL A 51 2.48 9.99 5.66
CA VAL A 51 1.77 8.90 6.35
C VAL A 51 0.28 9.20 6.43
N GLN A 52 -0.08 10.45 6.77
CA GLN A 52 -1.45 10.90 6.85
C GLN A 52 -2.18 10.82 5.49
N SER A 53 -1.55 11.27 4.40
CA SER A 53 -2.15 11.17 3.06
C SER A 53 -2.34 9.72 2.60
N ILE A 54 -1.43 8.80 2.93
CA ILE A 54 -1.58 7.37 2.62
C ILE A 54 -2.74 6.78 3.43
N ARG A 55 -2.86 7.13 4.71
CA ARG A 55 -3.98 6.70 5.56
C ARG A 55 -5.32 7.15 4.98
N GLU A 56 -5.46 8.43 4.64
CA GLU A 56 -6.70 8.98 4.05
C GLU A 56 -7.08 8.28 2.74
N ALA A 57 -6.10 8.02 1.86
CA ALA A 57 -6.34 7.29 0.63
C ALA A 57 -6.81 5.84 0.91
N MET A 58 -6.21 5.16 1.88
CA MET A 58 -6.61 3.81 2.28
C MET A 58 -8.02 3.79 2.88
N GLU A 59 -8.37 4.75 3.74
CA GLU A 59 -9.72 4.90 4.30
C GLU A 59 -10.76 5.07 3.18
N ALA A 60 -10.48 5.93 2.20
CA ALA A 60 -11.37 6.14 1.06
C ALA A 60 -11.56 4.87 0.21
N LEU A 61 -10.48 4.13 -0.04
CA LEU A 61 -10.52 2.87 -0.80
C LEU A 61 -11.31 1.78 -0.07
N LEU A 62 -11.11 1.63 1.24
CA LEU A 62 -11.84 0.67 2.05
C LEU A 62 -13.33 1.04 2.12
N THR A 63 -13.65 2.33 2.29
CA THR A 63 -15.04 2.81 2.33
C THR A 63 -15.76 2.51 1.01
N ALA A 64 -15.16 2.90 -0.12
CA ALA A 64 -15.72 2.60 -1.45
C ALA A 64 -15.84 1.09 -1.70
N GLY A 65 -14.87 0.30 -1.22
CA GLY A 65 -14.91 -1.16 -1.29
C GLY A 65 -16.08 -1.77 -0.51
N VAL A 66 -16.38 -1.24 0.67
CA VAL A 66 -17.54 -1.67 1.48
C VAL A 66 -18.85 -1.27 0.81
N GLU A 67 -18.96 -0.03 0.32
CA GLU A 67 -20.14 0.45 -0.40
C GLU A 67 -20.43 -0.37 -1.67
N ALA A 68 -19.38 -0.81 -2.37
CA ALA A 68 -19.49 -1.68 -3.53
C ALA A 68 -19.71 -3.16 -3.20
N GLY A 69 -19.75 -3.54 -1.91
CA GLY A 69 -19.88 -4.94 -1.47
C GLY A 69 -18.67 -5.81 -1.81
N LEU A 70 -17.49 -5.22 -2.06
CA LEU A 70 -16.26 -5.92 -2.40
C LEU A 70 -15.38 -6.17 -1.18
N VAL A 71 -15.45 -5.29 -0.19
CA VAL A 71 -14.70 -5.36 1.07
C VAL A 71 -15.69 -5.61 2.20
N ARG A 72 -15.35 -6.51 3.11
CA ARG A 72 -16.19 -6.79 4.28
C ARG A 72 -16.30 -5.54 5.17
N PRO A 73 -17.47 -5.24 5.76
CA PRO A 73 -17.60 -4.12 6.69
C PRO A 73 -16.77 -4.36 7.96
N GLY A 74 -16.40 -3.28 8.64
CA GLY A 74 -15.68 -3.34 9.93
C GLY A 74 -14.17 -3.60 9.83
N VAL A 75 -13.58 -3.45 8.64
CA VAL A 75 -12.12 -3.45 8.48
C VAL A 75 -11.53 -2.16 9.07
N ASP A 76 -10.60 -2.32 10.00
CA ASP A 76 -9.80 -1.22 10.53
C ASP A 76 -8.65 -0.86 9.59
N VAL A 77 -8.56 0.41 9.19
CA VAL A 77 -7.53 0.91 8.27
C VAL A 77 -6.12 0.73 8.83
N GLU A 78 -5.94 0.88 10.14
CA GLU A 78 -4.61 0.73 10.76
C GLU A 78 -4.14 -0.72 10.69
N THR A 79 -5.06 -1.68 10.82
CA THR A 79 -4.76 -3.10 10.61
C THR A 79 -4.32 -3.39 9.17
N VAL A 80 -4.98 -2.80 8.17
CA VAL A 80 -4.59 -2.95 6.75
C VAL A 80 -3.22 -2.32 6.48
N MET A 81 -3.03 -1.08 6.92
CA MET A 81 -1.77 -0.37 6.81
C MET A 81 -0.62 -1.16 7.45
N ARG A 82 -0.86 -1.74 8.63
CA ARG A 82 0.13 -2.57 9.33
C ARG A 82 0.44 -3.86 8.59
N SER A 83 -0.54 -4.49 7.96
CA SER A 83 -0.30 -5.69 7.14
C SER A 83 0.61 -5.41 5.94
N LEU A 84 0.51 -4.21 5.36
CA LEU A 84 1.32 -3.78 4.22
C LEU A 84 2.74 -3.33 4.61
N LEU A 85 3.06 -3.16 5.90
CA LEU A 85 4.43 -2.84 6.36
C LEU A 85 5.44 -3.93 5.99
N GLY A 86 4.98 -5.18 5.79
CA GLY A 86 5.84 -6.28 5.33
C GLY A 86 6.53 -5.99 4.00
N LEU A 87 5.94 -5.15 3.14
CA LEU A 87 6.55 -4.72 1.87
C LEU A 87 7.88 -3.97 2.06
N LEU A 88 8.08 -3.31 3.21
CA LEU A 88 9.32 -2.61 3.52
C LEU A 88 10.52 -3.56 3.69
N HIS A 89 10.26 -4.86 3.89
CA HIS A 89 11.28 -5.87 4.21
C HIS A 89 11.72 -6.68 2.98
N LEU A 90 11.09 -6.48 1.82
CA LEU A 90 11.44 -7.19 0.58
C LEU A 90 12.85 -6.81 0.11
N ASP A 91 13.62 -7.74 -0.43
CA ASP A 91 14.94 -7.46 -0.97
C ASP A 91 14.84 -6.89 -2.40
N PRO A 92 15.35 -5.67 -2.68
CA PRO A 92 15.29 -5.09 -4.03
C PRO A 92 16.13 -5.84 -5.07
N GLU A 93 17.10 -6.67 -4.65
CA GLU A 93 17.94 -7.49 -5.54
C GLU A 93 17.33 -8.85 -5.85
N ASP A 94 16.24 -9.22 -5.16
CA ASP A 94 15.47 -10.44 -5.38
C ASP A 94 14.17 -10.14 -6.17
N ASP A 95 13.29 -11.14 -6.35
CA ASP A 95 11.99 -10.99 -7.01
C ASP A 95 10.94 -10.29 -6.14
N TRP A 96 11.26 -9.08 -5.68
CA TRP A 96 10.39 -8.26 -4.85
C TRP A 96 9.04 -7.96 -5.52
N ARG A 97 8.96 -8.01 -6.87
CA ARG A 97 7.72 -7.74 -7.61
C ARG A 97 6.71 -8.86 -7.42
N CYS A 98 7.13 -10.11 -7.61
CA CYS A 98 6.28 -11.26 -7.31
C CYS A 98 5.94 -11.33 -5.82
N GLN A 99 6.92 -11.11 -4.94
CA GLN A 99 6.68 -11.12 -3.49
C GLN A 99 5.70 -10.01 -3.06
N THR A 100 5.75 -8.83 -3.69
CA THR A 100 4.77 -7.75 -3.48
C THR A 100 3.38 -8.19 -3.92
N ALA A 101 3.26 -8.79 -5.11
CA ALA A 101 1.98 -9.25 -5.64
C ALA A 101 1.34 -10.31 -4.72
N ASP A 102 2.14 -11.25 -4.22
CA ASP A 102 1.68 -12.31 -3.31
C ASP A 102 1.20 -11.75 -1.97
N LEU A 103 1.94 -10.81 -1.37
CA LEU A 103 1.54 -10.15 -0.13
C LEU A 103 0.26 -9.33 -0.30
N VAL A 104 0.13 -8.60 -1.41
CA VAL A 104 -1.07 -7.83 -1.71
C VAL A 104 -2.26 -8.74 -1.95
N ASP A 105 -2.10 -9.85 -2.67
CA ASP A 105 -3.17 -10.83 -2.88
C ASP A 105 -3.61 -11.48 -1.56
N LEU A 106 -2.66 -11.81 -0.67
CA LEU A 106 -2.95 -12.32 0.66
C LEU A 106 -3.78 -11.34 1.50
N VAL A 107 -3.36 -10.08 1.55
CA VAL A 107 -4.09 -9.02 2.27
C VAL A 107 -5.47 -8.85 1.65
N TRP A 108 -5.57 -8.77 0.31
CA TRP A 108 -6.84 -8.62 -0.40
C TRP A 108 -7.82 -9.76 -0.10
N ARG A 109 -7.37 -11.01 -0.12
CA ARG A 109 -8.20 -12.18 0.25
C ARG A 109 -8.76 -12.07 1.68
N GLY A 110 -8.02 -11.47 2.61
CA GLY A 110 -8.51 -11.23 3.98
C GLY A 110 -9.54 -10.09 4.09
N LEU A 111 -9.54 -9.17 3.13
CA LEU A 111 -10.42 -7.99 3.10
C LEU A 111 -11.73 -8.23 2.37
N ARG A 112 -11.75 -9.14 1.41
CA ARG A 112 -12.92 -9.38 0.55
C ARG A 112 -14.17 -9.76 1.36
N ALA A 113 -15.31 -9.26 0.92
CA ALA A 113 -16.61 -9.80 1.31
C ALA A 113 -16.84 -11.17 0.62
N ASP A 114 -17.56 -12.07 1.30
CA ASP A 114 -17.94 -13.38 0.78
C ASP A 114 -18.94 -13.28 -0.39
#